data_AF-A0A3D2FDT6-F1
#
_entry.id   AF-A0A3D2FDT6-F1
#
_cell.length_a   1.000
_cell.length_b   1.000
_cell.length_c   1.000
_cell.angle_alpha   90.00
_cell.angle_beta   90.00
_cell.angle_gamma   90.00
#
_symmetry.space_group_name_H-M   'P 1'
#
loop_
_entity.id
_entity.type
_entity.pdbx_description
1 polymer ?
#
loop_
_entity_poly.entity_id
_entity_poly.type
_entity_poly.pdbx_seq_one_letter_code
_entity_poly.pdbx_strand_id
1 'polypeptide(L)'
;MFPPLSTEQVIERTVCEEWGRILASLVSGLNDLQLAEDCLQEAVISALDHWGKNGLPRSPSTWLITVARRKALDKLRRAQNFARKENEIAYLLELENRSLDDPMTETIPDKRLDMIFTCCHPALERKSQVALTLRTLGGLSMDEIAAAFLDKPSSMQKRITRAKQQIARGGIPYEVPQDVDLP
;
A
#
# COMPACT_ATOMS: atom_id res chain seq x y z
N MET A 1 -32.08 12.09 -10.46
CA MET A 1 -31.45 11.47 -9.28
C MET A 1 -30.69 10.26 -9.79
N PHE A 2 -29.35 10.29 -9.77
CA PHE A 2 -28.56 9.12 -10.19
C PHE A 2 -28.83 7.96 -9.22
N PRO A 3 -28.87 6.70 -9.69
CA PRO A 3 -29.01 5.55 -8.80
C PRO A 3 -27.86 5.54 -7.77
N PRO A 4 -28.11 5.06 -6.54
CA PRO A 4 -27.04 4.87 -5.56
C PRO A 4 -25.97 3.94 -6.17
N LEU A 5 -24.70 4.29 -5.97
CA LEU A 5 -23.58 3.49 -6.47
C LEU A 5 -23.69 2.05 -5.94
N SER A 6 -23.43 1.07 -6.81
CA SER A 6 -23.32 -0.32 -6.37
C SER A 6 -22.11 -0.49 -5.44
N THR A 7 -22.11 -1.53 -4.61
CA THR A 7 -20.97 -1.85 -3.73
C THR A 7 -19.66 -1.98 -4.53
N GLU A 8 -19.73 -2.57 -5.72
CA GLU A 8 -18.59 -2.69 -6.64
C GLU A 8 -18.06 -1.31 -7.08
N GLN A 9 -18.95 -0.39 -7.44
CA GLN A 9 -18.56 0.98 -7.83
C GLN A 9 -17.93 1.76 -6.67
N VAL A 10 -18.40 1.55 -5.44
CA VAL A 10 -17.80 2.18 -4.25
C VAL A 10 -16.43 1.59 -3.94
N ILE A 11 -16.24 0.27 -4.11
CA ILE A 11 -14.94 -0.38 -3.98
C ILE A 11 -13.98 0.15 -5.03
N GLU A 12 -14.38 0.13 -6.30
CA GLU A 12 -13.57 0.61 -7.42
C GLU A 12 -13.15 2.06 -7.20
N ARG A 13 -14.11 2.94 -6.87
CA ARG A 13 -13.83 4.35 -6.61
C ARG A 13 -12.88 4.54 -5.43
N THR A 14 -13.15 3.88 -4.29
CA THR A 14 -12.30 3.96 -3.10
C THR A 14 -10.88 3.49 -3.41
N VAL A 15 -10.75 2.36 -4.11
CA VAL A 15 -9.46 1.81 -4.49
C VAL A 15 -8.74 2.77 -5.44
N CYS A 16 -9.38 3.22 -6.52
CA CYS A 16 -8.75 4.11 -7.49
C CYS A 16 -8.34 5.47 -6.89
N GLU A 17 -9.17 6.07 -6.03
CA GLU A 17 -8.91 7.40 -5.46
C GLU A 17 -7.91 7.36 -4.29
N GLU A 18 -7.98 6.32 -3.44
CA GLU A 18 -7.22 6.27 -2.18
C GLU A 18 -6.09 5.23 -2.17
N TRP A 19 -5.87 4.47 -3.24
CA TRP A 19 -4.84 3.42 -3.30
C TRP A 19 -3.48 3.88 -2.80
N GLY A 20 -2.97 4.97 -3.36
CA GLY A 20 -1.65 5.48 -3.02
C GLY A 20 -1.54 5.93 -1.56
N ARG A 21 -2.61 6.51 -1.00
CA ARG A 21 -2.66 6.95 0.39
C ARG A 21 -2.72 5.77 1.35
N ILE A 22 -3.57 4.79 1.06
CA ILE A 22 -3.72 3.55 1.84
C ILE A 22 -2.40 2.77 1.82
N LEU A 23 -1.84 2.55 0.64
CA LEU A 23 -0.59 1.79 0.47
C LEU A 23 0.57 2.48 1.18
N ALA A 24 0.72 3.79 1.05
CA ALA A 24 1.76 4.53 1.76
C ALA A 24 1.61 4.43 3.29
N SER A 25 0.38 4.53 3.81
CA SER A 25 0.13 4.37 5.25
C SER A 25 0.40 2.95 5.76
N LEU A 26 0.21 1.93 4.92
CA LEU A 26 0.53 0.54 5.29
C LEU A 26 2.04 0.32 5.30
N VAL A 27 2.74 0.81 4.28
CA VAL A 27 4.18 0.64 4.16
C VAL A 27 4.95 1.36 5.26
N SER A 28 4.49 2.54 5.72
CA SER A 28 5.14 3.24 6.83
C SER A 28 5.18 2.42 8.12
N GLY A 29 4.24 1.48 8.31
CA GLY A 29 4.22 0.58 9.48
C GLY A 29 4.85 -0.79 9.21
N LEU A 30 4.77 -1.29 7.98
CA LEU A 30 5.26 -2.62 7.62
C LEU A 30 6.74 -2.63 7.21
N ASN A 31 7.27 -1.48 6.78
CA ASN A 31 8.59 -1.35 6.21
C ASN A 31 8.86 -2.38 5.08
N ASP A 32 7.81 -2.73 4.34
CA ASP A 32 7.82 -3.73 3.26
C ASP A 32 6.69 -3.44 2.28
N LEU A 33 7.04 -2.87 1.12
CA LEU A 33 6.11 -2.52 0.06
C LEU A 33 5.39 -3.73 -0.53
N GLN A 34 6.07 -4.87 -0.68
CA GLN A 34 5.44 -6.04 -1.28
C GLN A 34 4.41 -6.64 -0.33
N LEU A 35 4.76 -6.79 0.95
CA LEU A 35 3.84 -7.28 1.97
C LEU A 35 2.62 -6.37 2.10
N ALA A 36 2.83 -5.04 2.09
CA ALA A 36 1.75 -4.07 2.17
C ALA A 36 0.76 -4.18 0.99
N GLU A 37 1.27 -4.27 -0.24
CA GLU A 37 0.42 -4.41 -1.43
C GLU A 37 -0.37 -5.73 -1.40
N ASP A 38 0.29 -6.85 -1.08
CA ASP A 38 -0.37 -8.16 -1.01
C ASP A 38 -1.49 -8.15 0.04
N CYS A 39 -1.24 -7.58 1.22
CA CYS A 39 -2.24 -7.47 2.27
C CYS A 39 -3.39 -6.51 1.93
N LEU A 40 -3.11 -5.42 1.21
CA LEU A 40 -4.13 -4.51 0.71
C LEU A 40 -5.02 -5.18 -0.34
N GLN A 41 -4.44 -5.92 -1.28
CA GLN A 41 -5.20 -6.69 -2.28
C GLN A 41 -6.12 -7.71 -1.60
N GLU A 42 -5.60 -8.45 -0.61
CA GLU A 42 -6.43 -9.37 0.17
C GLU A 42 -7.55 -8.66 0.96
N ALA A 43 -7.30 -7.43 1.44
CA ALA A 43 -8.33 -6.62 2.12
C ALA A 43 -9.43 -6.19 1.14
N VAL A 44 -9.07 -5.81 -0.09
CA VAL A 44 -10.04 -5.51 -1.15
C VAL A 44 -10.89 -6.74 -1.49
N ILE A 45 -10.29 -7.93 -1.57
CA ILE A 45 -11.03 -9.19 -1.75
C ILE A 45 -12.02 -9.41 -0.59
N SER A 46 -11.60 -9.16 0.65
CA SER A 46 -12.49 -9.25 1.81
C SER A 46 -13.61 -8.19 1.79
N ALA A 47 -13.36 -6.99 1.25
CA ALA A 47 -14.38 -5.95 1.10
C ALA A 47 -15.50 -6.40 0.14
N LEU A 48 -15.15 -7.04 -0.98
CA LEU A 48 -16.12 -7.54 -1.97
C LEU A 48 -17.14 -8.49 -1.34
N ASP A 49 -16.71 -9.40 -0.46
CA ASP A 49 -17.61 -10.32 0.23
C ASP A 49 -18.36 -9.65 1.40
N HIS A 50 -17.65 -8.88 2.23
CA HIS A 50 -18.20 -8.33 3.46
C HIS A 50 -19.20 -7.19 3.21
N TRP A 51 -18.88 -6.25 2.31
CA TRP A 51 -19.73 -5.08 2.08
C TRP A 51 -21.00 -5.44 1.31
N GLY A 52 -20.95 -6.48 0.47
CA GLY A 52 -22.14 -7.01 -0.20
C GLY A 52 -23.18 -7.57 0.78
N LYS A 53 -22.73 -8.20 1.89
CA LYS A 53 -23.62 -8.81 2.90
C LYS A 53 -24.04 -7.84 4.01
N ASN A 54 -23.13 -6.97 4.44
CA ASN A 54 -23.30 -6.16 5.65
C ASN A 54 -23.49 -4.66 5.37
N GLY A 55 -23.48 -4.26 4.09
CA GLY A 55 -23.49 -2.86 3.69
C GLY A 55 -22.11 -2.21 3.78
N LEU A 56 -22.04 -0.96 3.31
CA LEU A 56 -20.81 -0.18 3.26
C LEU A 56 -20.41 0.34 4.65
N PRO A 57 -19.13 0.27 5.02
CA PRO A 57 -18.64 0.92 6.24
C PRO A 57 -18.71 2.45 6.09
N ARG A 58 -18.72 3.16 7.23
CA ARG A 58 -18.68 4.65 7.24
C ARG A 58 -17.44 5.21 6.55
N SER A 59 -16.28 4.57 6.77
CA SER A 59 -15.03 4.88 6.08
C SER A 59 -14.48 3.62 5.39
N PRO A 60 -14.71 3.46 4.07
CA PRO A 60 -14.16 2.37 3.26
C PRO A 60 -12.64 2.26 3.33
N SER A 61 -11.93 3.38 3.23
CA SER A 61 -10.46 3.41 3.20
C SER A 61 -9.83 3.04 4.54
N THR A 62 -10.39 3.52 5.67
CA THR A 62 -9.96 3.11 7.02
C THR A 62 -10.23 1.63 7.25
N TRP A 63 -11.38 1.11 6.80
CA TRP A 63 -11.69 -0.32 6.89
C TRP A 63 -10.66 -1.18 6.15
N LEU A 64 -10.29 -0.78 4.92
CA LEU A 64 -9.25 -1.47 4.14
C LEU A 64 -7.91 -1.49 4.86
N ILE A 65 -7.47 -0.37 5.45
CA ILE A 65 -6.22 -0.30 6.23
C ILE A 65 -6.28 -1.27 7.41
N THR A 66 -7.36 -1.26 8.18
CA THR A 66 -7.50 -2.13 9.36
C THR A 66 -7.43 -3.59 8.98
N VAL A 67 -8.17 -4.00 7.94
CA VAL A 67 -8.17 -5.39 7.46
C VAL A 67 -6.79 -5.78 6.91
N ALA A 68 -6.13 -4.90 6.14
CA ALA A 68 -4.79 -5.15 5.63
C ALA A 68 -3.75 -5.30 6.75
N ARG A 69 -3.81 -4.46 7.81
CA ARG A 69 -2.93 -4.55 8.98
C ARG A 69 -3.10 -5.87 9.73
N ARG A 70 -4.34 -6.31 9.96
CA ARG A 70 -4.63 -7.61 10.59
C ARG A 70 -4.05 -8.77 9.78
N LYS A 71 -4.27 -8.76 8.47
CA LYS A 71 -3.68 -9.77 7.56
C LYS A 71 -2.16 -9.75 7.60
N ALA A 72 -1.54 -8.58 7.66
CA ALA A 72 -0.10 -8.46 7.77
C ALA A 72 0.43 -9.00 9.10
N LEU A 73 -0.21 -8.68 10.23
CA LEU A 73 0.08 -9.27 11.54
C LEU A 73 0.00 -10.80 11.50
N ASP A 74 -1.05 -11.36 10.90
CA ASP A 74 -1.22 -12.81 10.79
C ASP A 74 -0.13 -13.47 9.93
N LYS A 75 0.34 -12.79 8.87
CA LYS A 75 1.46 -13.27 8.05
C LYS A 75 2.78 -13.18 8.82
N LEU A 76 3.03 -12.07 9.52
CA LEU A 76 4.25 -11.87 10.31
C LEU A 76 4.34 -12.87 11.46
N ARG A 77 3.24 -13.13 12.18
CA ARG A 77 3.14 -14.16 13.23
C ARG A 77 3.49 -15.56 12.75
N ARG A 78 3.16 -15.88 11.49
CA ARG A 78 3.46 -17.17 10.86
C ARG A 78 4.84 -17.24 10.22
N ALA A 79 5.54 -16.11 10.08
CA ALA A 79 6.84 -16.07 9.42
C ALA A 79 7.93 -16.66 10.32
N GLN A 80 8.82 -17.46 9.74
CA GLN A 80 9.98 -18.03 10.45
C GLN A 80 10.92 -16.96 11.04
N ASN A 81 10.82 -15.72 10.56
CA ASN A 81 11.64 -14.58 11.00
C ASN A 81 10.90 -13.64 11.98
N PHE A 82 9.90 -14.14 12.71
CA PHE A 82 9.10 -13.36 13.67
C PHE A 82 9.95 -12.46 14.57
N ALA A 83 11.03 -13.01 15.16
CA ALA A 83 11.93 -12.28 16.05
C ALA A 83 12.63 -11.08 15.37
N ARG A 84 12.88 -11.15 14.05
CA ARG A 84 13.50 -10.04 13.30
C ARG A 84 12.51 -8.91 12.99
N LYS A 85 11.21 -9.18 13.09
CA LYS A 85 10.12 -8.23 12.76
C LYS A 85 9.39 -7.72 14.00
N GLU A 86 9.99 -7.85 15.18
CA GLU A 86 9.38 -7.53 16.47
C GLU A 86 8.91 -6.07 16.54
N ASN A 87 9.72 -5.13 16.05
CA ASN A 87 9.39 -3.70 16.02
C ASN A 87 8.16 -3.43 15.15
N GLU A 88 8.09 -3.99 13.94
CA GLU A 88 6.93 -3.82 13.06
C GLU A 88 5.67 -4.46 13.65
N ILE A 89 5.81 -5.61 14.31
CA ILE A 89 4.69 -6.27 14.99
C ILE A 89 4.17 -5.41 16.15
N ALA A 90 5.07 -4.90 17.00
CA ALA A 90 4.70 -4.02 18.11
C ALA A 90 3.96 -2.77 17.61
N TYR A 91 4.49 -2.12 16.57
CA TYR A 91 3.86 -0.94 15.97
C TYR A 91 2.46 -1.24 15.41
N LEU A 92 2.28 -2.35 14.70
CA LEU A 92 0.98 -2.75 14.17
C LEU A 92 -0.03 -3.07 15.28
N LEU A 93 0.40 -3.69 16.38
CA LEU A 93 -0.45 -3.96 17.54
C LEU A 93 -0.91 -2.68 18.23
N GLU A 94 -0.02 -1.69 18.37
CA GLU A 94 -0.41 -0.37 18.88
C GLU A 94 -1.46 0.30 18.00
N LEU A 95 -1.29 0.23 16.67
CA LEU A 95 -2.25 0.78 15.72
C LEU A 95 -3.60 0.06 15.75
N GLU A 96 -3.60 -1.26 15.94
CA GLU A 96 -4.83 -2.03 16.11
C GLU A 96 -5.58 -1.63 17.37
N ASN A 97 -4.87 -1.49 18.50
CA ASN A 97 -5.47 -1.08 19.77
C ASN A 97 -6.08 0.33 19.69
N ARG A 98 -5.39 1.30 19.07
CA ARG A 98 -5.94 2.65 18.85
C ARG A 98 -7.21 2.63 17.97
N SER A 99 -7.26 1.74 16.99
CA SER A 99 -8.41 1.62 16.07
C SER A 99 -9.66 1.03 16.75
N LEU A 100 -9.51 0.35 17.89
CA LEU A 100 -10.62 -0.17 18.69
C LEU A 100 -11.22 0.88 19.63
N ASP A 101 -10.42 1.84 20.08
CA ASP A 101 -10.79 2.83 21.11
C ASP A 101 -11.21 4.21 20.56
N ASP A 102 -10.91 4.55 19.29
CA ASP A 102 -11.22 5.88 18.72
C ASP A 102 -12.06 5.83 17.43
N PRO A 103 -13.38 6.10 17.51
CA PRO A 103 -14.25 6.21 16.33
C PRO A 103 -13.94 7.44 15.45
N MET A 104 -13.02 8.32 15.86
CA MET A 104 -12.60 9.53 15.16
C MET A 104 -11.32 9.35 14.31
N THR A 105 -10.76 8.13 14.22
CA THR A 105 -9.60 7.80 13.39
C THR A 105 -9.95 7.75 11.88
N GLU A 106 -10.75 8.71 11.40
CA GLU A 106 -11.18 8.80 10.00
C GLU A 106 -10.08 9.37 9.09
N THR A 107 -9.05 10.00 9.67
CA THR A 107 -7.98 10.62 8.89
C THR A 107 -6.78 9.67 8.75
N ILE A 108 -6.63 9.10 7.57
CA ILE A 108 -5.44 8.34 7.19
C ILE A 108 -4.23 9.29 7.17
N PRO A 109 -3.15 9.02 7.93
CA PRO A 109 -1.92 9.81 7.83
C PRO A 109 -1.42 9.83 6.38
N ASP A 110 -1.22 11.01 5.80
CA ASP A 110 -0.69 11.10 4.43
C ASP A 110 0.81 10.82 4.43
N LYS A 111 1.14 9.56 4.10
CA LYS A 111 2.51 9.04 4.03
C LYS A 111 3.04 8.98 2.60
N ARG A 112 2.35 9.61 1.64
CA ARG A 112 2.73 9.52 0.22
C ARG A 112 4.07 10.17 -0.07
N LEU A 113 4.47 11.20 0.67
CA LEU A 113 5.77 11.84 0.46
C LEU A 113 6.93 10.86 0.72
N ASP A 114 6.89 10.15 1.86
CA ASP A 114 7.85 9.09 2.22
C ASP A 114 7.98 8.05 1.09
N MET A 115 6.82 7.64 0.55
CA MET A 115 6.76 6.69 -0.58
C MET A 115 7.34 7.26 -1.88
N ILE A 116 7.10 8.54 -2.19
CA ILE A 116 7.65 9.22 -3.38
C ILE A 116 9.17 9.20 -3.32
N PHE A 117 9.77 9.56 -2.17
CA PHE A 117 11.23 9.54 -2.02
C PHE A 117 11.81 8.14 -2.18
N THR A 118 11.16 7.13 -1.59
CA THR A 118 11.55 5.73 -1.77
C THR A 118 11.51 5.32 -3.25
N CYS A 119 10.42 5.64 -3.95
CA CYS A 119 10.26 5.30 -5.37
C CYS A 119 11.27 6.05 -6.26
N CYS A 120 11.67 7.26 -5.87
CA CYS A 120 12.64 8.10 -6.56
C CYS A 120 14.10 7.88 -6.13
N HIS A 121 14.38 6.86 -5.31
CA HIS A 121 15.73 6.64 -4.78
C HIS A 121 16.76 6.44 -5.90
N PRO A 122 17.96 7.05 -5.81
CA PRO A 122 18.97 7.04 -6.88
C PRO A 122 19.52 5.66 -7.23
N ALA A 123 19.38 4.67 -6.33
CA ALA A 123 19.71 3.28 -6.63
C ALA A 123 18.88 2.70 -7.79
N LEU A 124 17.67 3.22 -8.02
CA LEU A 124 16.76 2.75 -9.07
C LEU A 124 17.01 3.50 -10.38
N GLU A 125 16.99 2.80 -11.51
CA GLU A 125 16.96 3.42 -12.84
C GLU A 125 15.74 4.35 -12.98
N ARG A 126 15.90 5.49 -13.66
CA ARG A 126 14.84 6.49 -13.86
C ARG A 126 13.50 5.90 -14.35
N LYS A 127 13.54 4.97 -15.31
CA LYS A 127 12.32 4.31 -15.82
C LYS A 127 11.62 3.50 -14.72
N SER A 128 12.39 2.83 -13.86
CA SER A 128 11.86 2.08 -12.72
C SER A 128 11.30 3.00 -11.64
N GLN A 129 11.93 4.16 -11.39
CA GLN A 129 11.41 5.16 -10.45
C GLN A 129 10.01 5.63 -10.86
N VAL A 130 9.86 6.05 -12.12
CA VAL A 130 8.60 6.57 -12.66
C VAL A 130 7.55 5.46 -12.72
N ALA A 131 7.88 4.28 -13.25
CA ALA A 131 6.95 3.15 -13.32
C ALA A 131 6.47 2.69 -11.94
N LEU A 132 7.36 2.64 -10.94
CA LEU A 132 6.99 2.27 -9.58
C LEU A 132 6.07 3.32 -8.97
N THR A 133 6.37 4.61 -9.12
CA THR A 133 5.54 5.72 -8.64
C THR A 133 4.13 5.67 -9.24
N LEU A 134 4.02 5.48 -10.56
CA LEU A 134 2.72 5.35 -11.24
C LEU A 134 1.91 4.16 -10.71
N ARG A 135 2.58 3.03 -10.42
CA ARG A 135 1.92 1.84 -9.89
C ARG A 135 1.49 2.00 -8.43
N THR A 136 2.35 2.52 -7.57
CA THR A 136 2.13 2.53 -6.12
C THR A 136 1.30 3.73 -5.68
N LEU A 137 1.50 4.89 -6.31
CA LEU A 137 0.86 6.15 -5.91
C LEU A 137 -0.15 6.63 -6.92
N GLY A 138 0.09 6.38 -8.21
CA GLY A 138 -0.85 6.72 -9.28
C GLY A 138 -2.01 5.74 -9.42
N GLY A 139 -1.91 4.54 -8.85
CA GLY A 139 -2.95 3.51 -8.95
C GLY A 139 -3.10 2.89 -10.35
N LEU A 140 -2.17 3.16 -11.27
CA LEU A 140 -2.26 2.65 -12.64
C LEU A 140 -2.08 1.12 -12.68
N SER A 141 -2.82 0.49 -13.58
CA SER A 141 -2.63 -0.90 -13.96
C SER A 141 -1.33 -1.11 -14.72
N MET A 142 -0.89 -2.37 -14.79
CA MET A 142 0.32 -2.72 -15.55
C MET A 142 0.17 -2.41 -17.04
N ASP A 143 -1.03 -2.53 -17.58
CA ASP A 143 -1.32 -2.26 -19.00
C ASP A 143 -1.24 -0.77 -19.30
N GLU A 144 -1.80 0.09 -18.44
CA GLU A 144 -1.70 1.55 -18.59
C GLU A 144 -0.26 2.04 -18.48
N ILE A 145 0.51 1.51 -17.53
CA ILE A 145 1.93 1.85 -17.39
C ILE A 145 2.72 1.37 -18.61
N ALA A 146 2.48 0.14 -19.06
CA ALA A 146 3.15 -0.40 -20.25
C ALA A 146 2.86 0.44 -21.50
N ALA A 147 1.60 0.85 -21.69
CA ALA A 147 1.21 1.75 -22.77
C ALA A 147 1.93 3.11 -22.70
N ALA A 148 2.01 3.72 -21.51
CA ALA A 148 2.72 4.98 -21.29
C ALA A 148 4.22 4.90 -21.63
N PHE A 149 4.82 3.72 -21.48
CA PHE A 149 6.24 3.48 -21.78
C PHE A 149 6.49 2.80 -23.13
N LEU A 150 5.44 2.56 -23.94
CA LEU A 150 5.50 1.80 -25.19
C LEU A 150 6.19 0.42 -25.03
N ASP A 151 5.93 -0.23 -23.90
CA ASP A 151 6.51 -1.53 -23.51
C ASP A 151 5.46 -2.64 -23.52
N LYS A 152 5.92 -3.90 -23.40
CA LYS A 152 5.03 -5.04 -23.12
C LYS A 152 4.62 -5.06 -21.64
N PRO A 153 3.36 -5.37 -21.30
CA PRO A 153 2.91 -5.50 -19.90
C PRO A 153 3.78 -6.46 -19.08
N SER A 154 4.19 -7.58 -19.67
CA SER A 154 5.07 -8.56 -19.01
C SER A 154 6.48 -8.04 -18.73
N SER A 155 7.02 -7.14 -19.57
CA SER A 155 8.29 -6.47 -19.32
C SER A 155 8.15 -5.45 -18.19
N MET A 156 7.04 -4.70 -18.18
CA MET A 156 6.76 -3.71 -17.15
C MET A 156 6.56 -4.36 -15.78
N GLN A 157 5.82 -5.47 -15.72
CA GLN A 157 5.66 -6.27 -14.51
C GLN A 157 7.01 -6.70 -13.94
N LYS A 158 7.88 -7.30 -14.77
CA LYS A 158 9.23 -7.73 -14.36
C LYS A 158 10.06 -6.55 -13.84
N ARG A 159 9.96 -5.39 -14.49
CA ARG A 159 10.67 -4.16 -14.08
C ARG A 159 10.23 -3.70 -12.70
N ILE A 160 8.93 -3.56 -12.47
CA ILE A 160 8.37 -3.13 -11.18
C ILE A 160 8.74 -4.14 -10.07
N THR A 161 8.62 -5.44 -10.34
CA THR A 161 9.03 -6.47 -9.37
C THR A 161 10.52 -6.36 -9.00
N ARG A 162 11.41 -6.15 -9.98
CA ARG A 162 12.85 -5.96 -9.70
C ARG A 162 13.11 -4.69 -8.90
N ALA A 163 12.41 -3.59 -9.18
CA ALA A 163 12.53 -2.34 -8.43
C ALA A 163 12.17 -2.54 -6.96
N LYS A 164 11.05 -3.22 -6.66
CA LYS A 164 10.66 -3.56 -5.28
C LYS A 164 11.69 -4.45 -4.59
N GLN A 165 12.22 -5.45 -5.29
CA GLN A 165 13.29 -6.30 -4.75
C GLN A 165 14.56 -5.51 -4.46
N GLN A 166 14.89 -4.52 -5.29
CA GLN A 166 16.05 -3.67 -5.08
C GLN A 166 15.87 -2.75 -3.86
N ILE A 167 14.68 -2.19 -3.65
CA ILE A 167 14.32 -1.46 -2.42
C ILE A 167 14.51 -2.35 -1.20
N ALA A 168 13.91 -3.54 -1.21
CA ALA A 168 13.99 -4.47 -0.09
C ALA A 168 15.42 -4.95 0.21
N ARG A 169 16.21 -5.29 -0.83
CA ARG A 169 17.61 -5.74 -0.67
C ARG A 169 18.55 -4.62 -0.27
N GLY A 170 18.29 -3.40 -0.74
CA GLY A 170 19.09 -2.22 -0.41
C GLY A 170 18.78 -1.65 0.97
N GLY A 171 17.72 -2.11 1.64
CA GLY A 171 17.29 -1.55 2.91
C GLY A 171 16.92 -0.07 2.79
N ILE A 172 16.39 0.34 1.63
CA ILE A 172 16.03 1.75 1.38
C ILE A 172 14.86 2.10 2.33
N PRO A 173 15.02 3.12 3.20
CA PRO A 173 14.01 3.45 4.19
C PRO A 173 12.79 4.11 3.52
N TYR A 174 11.60 3.85 4.09
CA TYR A 174 10.36 4.51 3.67
C TYR A 174 10.12 5.78 4.50
N GLU A 175 11.01 6.75 4.34
CA GLU A 175 10.93 8.05 5.00
C GLU A 175 11.46 9.15 4.07
N VAL A 176 11.15 10.40 4.40
CA VAL A 176 11.80 11.53 3.76
C VAL A 176 13.28 11.55 4.20
N PRO A 177 14.25 11.55 3.26
CA PRO A 177 15.66 11.65 3.59
C PRO A 177 15.95 12.91 4.41
N GLN A 178 16.91 12.83 5.34
CA GLN A 178 17.38 14.02 6.05
C GLN A 178 18.30 14.83 5.15
N ASP A 179 18.55 16.10 5.49
CA ASP A 179 19.42 16.99 4.69
C ASP A 179 20.82 16.40 4.45
N VAL A 180 21.31 15.58 5.39
CA VAL A 180 22.61 14.89 5.31
C VAL A 180 22.63 13.75 4.29
N ASP A 181 21.47 13.21 3.92
CA ASP A 181 21.32 12.09 3.00
C ASP A 181 21.13 12.53 1.54
N LEU A 182 21.00 13.84 1.29
CA LEU A 182 20.80 14.40 -0.05
C LEU A 182 22.16 14.54 -0.78
N PRO A 183 22.21 14.23 -2.09
CA PRO A 183 23.42 14.29 -2.91
C PRO A 183 23.93 15.70 -3.23
#